data_AF-A0A445J3A4-F1
#
_entry.id   AF-A0A445J3A4-F1
#
_cell.length_a   1.000
_cell.length_b   1.000
_cell.length_c   1.000
_cell.angle_alpha   90.00
_cell.angle_beta   90.00
_cell.angle_gamma   90.00
#
_symmetry.space_group_name_H-M   'P 1'
#
loop_
_entity.id
_entity.type
_entity.pdbx_description
1 polymer ?
#
loop_
_entity_poly.entity_id
_entity_poly.type
_entity_poly.pdbx_seq_one_letter_code
_entity_poly.pdbx_strand_id
1 'polypeptide(L)'
;MPSTKGTKSRRTMFFTRFPEIQNIPIIGAELKAGVADGGNIAMPDFETKYLGKWELINKQSGVSAMQINLMPNNKIVVYDATVYRVSRLPYPKGMPCIQWHDDNLKLDQEDCFAHSMEYDIETNQVRPLTVKTDPWCSCGGLTPDGTLVVAGGFADGGKTSRYYGGQLDCQDCDWREYPDKLKEPRCFIPLSSRY
;
A
#
# COMPACT_ATOMS: atom_id res chain seq x y z
N MET A 1 -63.44 -17.13 2.30
CA MET A 1 -62.45 -16.04 2.39
C MET A 1 -61.10 -16.63 2.79
N PRO A 2 -60.12 -16.75 1.89
CA PRO A 2 -58.74 -17.03 2.28
C PRO A 2 -57.91 -15.74 2.16
N SER A 3 -57.30 -15.27 3.26
CA SER A 3 -56.41 -14.11 3.26
C SER A 3 -55.01 -14.51 3.73
N THR A 4 -54.10 -14.50 2.76
CA THR A 4 -52.67 -14.15 2.75
C THR A 4 -51.70 -14.78 3.77
N LYS A 5 -50.89 -15.75 3.28
CA LYS A 5 -49.53 -16.01 3.80
C LYS A 5 -48.54 -15.12 3.05
N GLY A 6 -47.76 -14.33 3.79
CA GLY A 6 -46.77 -13.40 3.25
C GLY A 6 -45.57 -14.09 2.60
N THR A 7 -45.25 -13.67 1.38
CA THR A 7 -44.10 -14.14 0.60
C THR A 7 -42.84 -13.39 1.04
N LYS A 8 -41.86 -14.09 1.63
CA LYS A 8 -40.54 -13.53 1.95
C LYS A 8 -39.71 -13.44 0.65
N SER A 9 -39.51 -12.22 0.17
CA SER A 9 -38.59 -11.93 -0.94
C SER A 9 -37.16 -12.22 -0.50
N ARG A 10 -36.50 -13.23 -1.12
CA ARG A 10 -35.06 -13.44 -1.00
C ARG A 10 -34.37 -12.37 -1.83
N ARG A 11 -33.75 -11.39 -1.16
CA ARG A 11 -32.76 -10.51 -1.80
C ARG A 11 -31.57 -11.36 -2.20
N THR A 12 -31.43 -11.60 -3.50
CA THR A 12 -30.22 -12.14 -4.11
C THR A 12 -29.09 -11.17 -3.79
N MET A 13 -28.08 -11.62 -3.04
CA MET A 13 -26.83 -10.89 -2.94
C MET A 13 -26.19 -10.92 -4.32
N PHE A 14 -26.23 -9.78 -5.01
CA PHE A 14 -25.37 -9.55 -6.16
C PHE A 14 -23.95 -9.47 -5.60
N PHE A 15 -23.21 -10.59 -5.69
CA PHE A 15 -21.76 -10.53 -5.73
C PHE A 15 -21.41 -9.67 -6.93
N THR A 16 -20.95 -8.44 -6.69
CA THR A 16 -20.26 -7.67 -7.72
C THR A 16 -19.06 -8.51 -8.15
N ARG A 17 -19.16 -9.05 -9.37
CA ARG A 17 -18.06 -9.78 -10.02
C ARG A 17 -16.89 -8.80 -10.07
N PHE A 18 -15.77 -9.15 -9.42
CA PHE A 18 -14.52 -8.43 -9.61
C PHE A 18 -14.30 -8.27 -11.13
N PRO A 19 -13.92 -7.07 -11.60
CA PRO A 19 -13.66 -6.89 -13.03
C PRO A 19 -12.64 -7.93 -13.47
N GLU A 20 -12.94 -8.62 -14.57
CA GLU A 20 -12.08 -9.64 -15.14
C GLU A 20 -10.87 -8.91 -15.74
N ILE A 21 -9.82 -8.75 -14.93
CA ILE A 21 -8.58 -8.08 -15.35
C ILE A 21 -7.99 -8.93 -16.49
N GLN A 22 -7.68 -8.28 -17.62
CA GLN A 22 -7.17 -8.97 -18.80
C GLN A 22 -5.96 -9.83 -18.43
N ASN A 23 -5.97 -11.10 -18.82
CA ASN A 23 -4.86 -12.04 -18.64
C ASN A 23 -3.59 -11.47 -19.28
N ILE A 24 -2.78 -10.78 -18.49
CA ILE A 24 -1.46 -10.36 -18.89
C ILE A 24 -0.55 -11.59 -18.77
N PRO A 25 0.07 -12.08 -19.86
CA PRO A 25 0.97 -13.21 -19.77
C PRO A 25 2.16 -12.86 -18.87
N ILE A 26 2.30 -13.61 -17.77
CA ILE A 26 3.47 -13.56 -16.90
C ILE A 26 4.62 -14.21 -17.68
N ILE A 27 5.57 -13.40 -18.14
CA ILE A 27 6.77 -13.90 -18.81
C ILE A 27 7.62 -14.63 -17.76
N GLY A 28 7.62 -15.96 -17.78
CA GLY A 28 8.47 -16.81 -16.94
C GLY A 28 7.77 -17.76 -15.96
N ALA A 29 6.44 -17.77 -15.87
CA ALA A 29 5.72 -18.72 -15.01
C ALA A 29 5.31 -19.97 -15.80
N GLU A 30 6.19 -20.97 -15.86
CA GLU A 30 5.76 -22.34 -16.17
C GLU A 30 5.05 -22.87 -14.91
N LEU A 31 3.75 -23.19 -15.01
CA LEU A 31 2.99 -23.85 -13.94
C LEU A 31 3.52 -25.28 -13.78
N LYS A 32 4.61 -25.45 -13.03
CA LYS A 32 5.01 -26.77 -12.55
C LYS A 32 4.07 -27.19 -11.43
N ALA A 33 3.42 -28.33 -11.64
CA ALA A 33 2.59 -28.97 -10.64
C ALA A 33 3.41 -29.31 -9.39
N GLY A 34 2.84 -28.98 -8.22
CA GLY A 34 3.28 -29.48 -6.92
C GLY A 34 4.33 -28.62 -6.23
N VAL A 35 3.88 -27.63 -5.45
CA VAL A 35 4.66 -27.16 -4.30
C VAL A 35 4.50 -28.23 -3.23
N ALA A 36 5.60 -28.88 -2.82
CA ALA A 36 5.57 -29.82 -1.72
C ALA A 36 5.36 -29.03 -0.42
N ASP A 37 4.21 -29.24 0.23
CA ASP A 37 3.95 -28.66 1.54
C ASP A 37 5.00 -29.17 2.54
N GLY A 38 5.71 -28.23 3.17
CA GLY A 38 6.81 -28.51 4.08
C GLY A 38 6.34 -29.15 5.38
N GLY A 39 6.18 -30.48 5.37
CA GLY A 39 6.07 -31.31 6.58
C GLY A 39 4.66 -31.78 6.94
N ASN A 40 4.58 -32.62 7.99
CA ASN A 40 3.36 -33.21 8.57
C ASN A 40 2.45 -32.13 9.19
N ILE A 41 1.80 -31.33 8.34
CA ILE A 41 0.84 -30.32 8.73
C ILE A 41 -0.51 -31.03 8.88
N ALA A 42 -1.17 -30.85 10.03
CA ALA A 42 -2.52 -31.34 10.23
C ALA A 42 -3.42 -30.85 9.08
N MET A 43 -4.25 -31.74 8.54
CA MET A 43 -5.16 -31.37 7.45
C MET A 43 -5.98 -30.13 7.83
N PRO A 44 -6.11 -29.15 6.92
CA PRO A 44 -6.85 -27.93 7.21
C PRO A 44 -8.32 -28.25 7.49
N ASP A 45 -8.97 -27.42 8.32
CA ASP A 45 -10.40 -27.53 8.67
C ASP A 45 -11.34 -27.47 7.45
N PHE A 46 -10.82 -27.03 6.29
CA PHE A 46 -11.51 -26.99 5.01
C PHE A 46 -10.61 -27.55 3.90
N GLU A 47 -11.01 -28.68 3.33
CA GLU A 47 -10.36 -29.23 2.14
C GLU A 47 -10.73 -28.40 0.91
N THR A 48 -9.72 -27.83 0.25
CA THR A 48 -9.90 -27.16 -1.04
C THR A 48 -9.05 -27.85 -2.09
N LYS A 49 -9.62 -28.05 -3.29
CA LYS A 49 -8.87 -28.53 -4.46
C LYS A 49 -8.11 -27.40 -5.17
N TYR A 50 -8.16 -26.18 -4.64
CA TYR A 50 -7.57 -25.01 -5.25
C TYR A 50 -6.23 -24.68 -4.60
N LEU A 51 -5.16 -24.76 -5.39
CA LEU A 51 -3.79 -24.52 -4.93
C LEU A 51 -3.43 -23.03 -4.83
N GLY A 52 -4.37 -22.13 -5.11
CA GLY A 52 -4.09 -20.72 -5.36
C GLY A 52 -3.72 -20.46 -6.82
N LYS A 53 -3.82 -19.19 -7.23
CA LYS A 53 -3.24 -18.70 -8.49
C LYS A 53 -2.50 -17.40 -8.22
N TRP A 54 -1.39 -17.21 -8.92
CA TRP A 54 -0.70 -15.93 -8.98
C TRP A 54 -1.14 -15.20 -10.24
N GLU A 55 -1.42 -13.91 -10.08
CA GLU A 55 -1.84 -13.06 -11.18
C GLU A 55 -1.08 -11.75 -11.11
N LEU A 56 -0.56 -11.31 -12.27
CA LEU A 56 0.10 -10.02 -12.37
C LEU A 56 -0.96 -8.93 -12.51
N ILE A 57 -1.20 -8.20 -11.43
CA ILE A 57 -2.21 -7.13 -11.42
C ILE A 57 -1.72 -5.87 -12.12
N ASN A 58 -0.43 -5.54 -12.01
CA ASN A 58 0.16 -4.35 -12.64
C ASN A 58 1.62 -4.63 -13.05
N LYS A 59 1.98 -4.31 -14.30
CA LYS A 59 3.35 -4.52 -14.82
C LYS A 59 4.37 -3.52 -14.27
N GLN A 60 3.92 -2.34 -13.85
CA GLN A 60 4.77 -1.25 -13.42
C GLN A 60 4.09 -0.46 -12.30
N SER A 61 4.27 -0.94 -11.06
CA SER A 61 3.92 -0.20 -9.84
C SER A 61 4.73 1.10 -9.69
N GLY A 62 5.92 1.15 -10.30
CA GLY A 62 6.78 2.33 -10.33
C GLY A 62 7.60 2.56 -9.05
N VAL A 63 7.03 2.23 -7.89
CA VAL A 63 7.66 2.29 -6.56
C VAL A 63 7.88 0.86 -6.03
N SER A 64 9.04 0.60 -5.41
CA SER A 64 9.31 -0.69 -4.76
C SER A 64 8.52 -0.78 -3.45
N ALA A 65 8.06 -1.98 -3.13
CA ALA A 65 7.20 -2.18 -1.98
C ALA A 65 7.99 -2.52 -0.72
N MET A 66 8.67 -1.54 -0.12
CA MET A 66 9.25 -1.71 1.22
C MET A 66 8.13 -1.89 2.25
N GLN A 67 7.05 -1.13 2.13
CA GLN A 67 5.81 -1.32 2.89
C GLN A 67 4.59 -1.23 1.97
N ILE A 68 3.58 -2.04 2.29
CA ILE A 68 2.27 -2.08 1.60
C ILE A 68 1.17 -2.09 2.65
N ASN A 69 0.16 -1.24 2.48
CA ASN A 69 -1.04 -1.26 3.31
C ASN A 69 -2.30 -1.19 2.43
N LEU A 70 -3.27 -2.07 2.69
CA LEU A 70 -4.60 -1.99 2.11
C LEU A 70 -5.45 -1.03 2.94
N MET A 71 -5.98 0.00 2.28
CA MET A 71 -6.78 1.05 2.91
C MET A 71 -8.27 0.70 2.88
N PRO A 72 -9.09 1.25 3.80
CA PRO A 72 -10.54 0.99 3.85
C PRO A 72 -11.33 1.41 2.59
N ASN A 73 -10.75 2.27 1.74
CA ASN A 73 -11.32 2.70 0.47
C ASN A 73 -10.94 1.78 -0.71
N ASN A 74 -10.47 0.55 -0.43
CA ASN A 74 -10.06 -0.45 -1.43
C ASN A 74 -8.88 0.00 -2.33
N LYS A 75 -8.06 0.93 -1.83
CA LYS A 75 -6.81 1.35 -2.45
C LYS A 75 -5.63 0.81 -1.65
N ILE A 76 -4.51 0.61 -2.31
CA ILE A 76 -3.26 0.13 -1.69
C ILE A 76 -2.28 1.29 -1.64
N VAL A 77 -1.69 1.53 -0.48
CA VAL A 77 -0.61 2.50 -0.33
C VAL A 77 0.70 1.75 -0.25
N VAL A 78 1.63 2.13 -1.11
CA VAL A 78 2.99 1.58 -1.18
C VAL A 78 3.98 2.71 -0.99
N TYR A 79 5.04 2.45 -0.24
CA TYR A 79 6.14 3.40 -0.10
C TYR A 79 7.47 2.68 0.09
N ASP A 80 8.53 3.38 -0.32
CA ASP A 80 9.92 2.96 -0.32
C ASP A 80 10.80 4.01 0.36
N ALA A 81 12.07 3.67 0.59
CA ALA A 81 13.11 4.58 1.02
C ALA A 81 13.27 5.75 0.04
N THR A 82 13.35 6.97 0.55
CA THR A 82 13.73 8.10 -0.31
C THR A 82 15.23 8.12 -0.57
N VAL A 83 16.07 7.51 0.28
CA VAL A 83 17.54 7.48 0.13
C VAL A 83 18.03 6.94 -1.21
N TYR A 84 17.26 6.07 -1.88
CA TYR A 84 17.63 5.52 -3.19
C TYR A 84 17.34 6.44 -4.38
N ARG A 85 16.58 7.53 -4.17
CA ARG A 85 16.28 8.63 -5.10
C ARG A 85 15.52 8.26 -6.38
N VAL A 86 16.03 7.35 -7.20
CA VAL A 86 15.43 7.06 -8.50
C VAL A 86 14.45 5.89 -8.39
N SER A 87 13.16 6.17 -8.63
CA SER A 87 12.14 5.16 -8.86
C SER A 87 11.76 5.08 -10.34
N ARG A 88 10.88 4.13 -10.71
CA ARG A 88 10.33 4.04 -12.07
C ARG A 88 9.08 4.90 -12.27
N LEU A 89 8.70 5.69 -11.26
CA LEU A 89 7.53 6.56 -11.27
C LEU A 89 7.96 8.03 -11.16
N PRO A 90 8.11 8.76 -12.27
CA PRO A 90 8.37 10.20 -12.20
C PRO A 90 7.12 10.94 -11.73
N TYR A 91 7.32 12.07 -11.04
CA TYR A 91 6.22 12.96 -10.71
C TYR A 91 5.58 13.57 -11.97
N PRO A 92 4.24 13.75 -11.99
CA PRO A 92 3.54 14.35 -13.11
C PRO A 92 3.89 15.83 -13.26
N LYS A 93 3.72 16.37 -14.48
CA LYS A 93 3.97 17.79 -14.76
C LYS A 93 3.14 18.68 -13.81
N GLY A 94 3.81 19.56 -13.09
CA GLY A 94 3.19 20.49 -12.13
C GLY A 94 3.25 20.04 -10.67
N MET A 95 3.66 18.80 -10.39
CA MET A 95 3.99 18.36 -9.03
C MET A 95 5.44 18.77 -8.70
N PRO A 96 5.68 19.46 -7.57
CA PRO A 96 7.03 19.94 -7.22
C PRO A 96 7.94 18.77 -6.83
N CYS A 97 9.19 18.82 -7.29
CA CYS A 97 10.22 17.88 -6.86
C CYS A 97 10.65 18.16 -5.42
N ILE A 98 11.12 17.12 -4.73
CA ILE A 98 11.61 17.23 -3.36
C ILE A 98 13.07 17.65 -3.37
N GLN A 99 13.38 18.73 -2.65
CA GLN A 99 14.75 19.18 -2.46
C GLN A 99 15.42 18.31 -1.39
N TRP A 100 16.67 17.94 -1.61
CA TRP A 100 17.49 17.25 -0.63
C TRP A 100 18.94 17.70 -0.72
N HIS A 101 19.66 17.60 0.39
CA HIS A 101 21.07 17.97 0.45
C HIS A 101 21.96 16.75 0.19
N ASP A 102 22.82 16.80 -0.82
CA ASP A 102 23.81 15.75 -1.06
C ASP A 102 25.08 16.01 -0.27
N ASP A 103 25.32 15.22 0.78
CA ASP A 103 26.50 15.34 1.63
C ASP A 103 27.82 15.08 0.90
N ASN A 104 27.81 14.28 -0.18
CA ASN A 104 29.02 13.99 -0.97
C ASN A 104 29.36 15.15 -1.90
N LEU A 105 28.35 15.71 -2.57
CA LEU A 105 28.51 16.83 -3.51
C LEU A 105 28.47 18.20 -2.82
N LYS A 106 28.01 18.26 -1.56
CA LYS A 106 27.76 19.48 -0.76
C LYS A 106 26.86 20.48 -1.49
N LEU A 107 25.87 19.96 -2.21
CA LEU A 107 24.97 20.72 -3.06
C LEU A 107 23.54 20.24 -2.85
N ASP A 108 22.59 21.15 -2.97
CA ASP A 108 21.18 20.80 -2.99
C ASP A 108 20.82 20.23 -4.36
N GLN A 109 20.12 19.10 -4.35
CA GLN A 109 19.64 18.39 -5.52
C GLN A 109 18.12 18.21 -5.46
N GLU A 110 17.52 17.99 -6.62
CA GLU A 110 16.09 17.75 -6.75
C GLU A 110 15.83 16.27 -7.00
N ASP A 111 14.85 15.71 -6.29
CA ASP A 111 14.29 14.40 -6.54
C ASP A 111 12.88 14.53 -7.12
N CYS A 112 12.77 14.22 -8.41
CA CYS A 112 11.53 14.29 -9.17
C CYS A 112 10.85 12.92 -9.33
N PHE A 113 11.25 11.92 -8.55
CA PHE A 113 10.66 10.58 -8.57
C PHE A 113 9.82 10.32 -7.32
N ALA A 114 8.72 9.60 -7.51
CA ALA A 114 7.84 9.22 -6.42
C ALA A 114 8.44 8.03 -5.66
N HIS A 115 8.52 8.17 -4.34
CA HIS A 115 8.89 7.09 -3.40
C HIS A 115 7.69 6.54 -2.65
N SER A 116 6.51 7.07 -2.93
CA SER A 116 5.25 6.52 -2.48
C SER A 116 4.23 6.59 -3.61
N MET A 117 3.32 5.63 -3.62
CA MET A 117 2.21 5.61 -4.56
C MET A 117 0.96 5.04 -3.92
N GLU A 118 -0.17 5.48 -4.46
CA GLU A 118 -1.46 4.87 -4.24
C GLU A 118 -1.82 4.04 -5.48
N TYR A 119 -2.21 2.79 -5.27
CA TYR A 119 -2.69 1.89 -6.29
C TYR A 119 -4.19 1.64 -6.10
N ASP A 120 -4.96 1.96 -7.13
CA ASP A 120 -6.39 1.76 -7.15
C ASP A 120 -6.72 0.39 -7.75
N ILE A 121 -7.28 -0.50 -6.94
CA ILE A 121 -7.55 -1.90 -7.33
C ILE A 121 -8.65 -1.98 -8.40
N GLU A 122 -9.62 -1.05 -8.37
CA GLU A 122 -10.77 -1.09 -9.28
C GLU A 122 -10.40 -0.62 -10.69
N THR A 123 -9.56 0.41 -10.77
CA THR A 123 -9.14 1.02 -12.05
C THR A 123 -7.78 0.55 -12.54
N ASN A 124 -7.04 -0.20 -11.71
CA ASN A 124 -5.67 -0.64 -11.96
C ASN A 124 -4.70 0.52 -12.25
N GLN A 125 -4.99 1.70 -11.71
CA GLN A 125 -4.17 2.91 -11.89
C GLN A 125 -3.23 3.13 -10.70
N VAL A 126 -2.10 3.75 -10.99
CA VAL A 126 -1.11 4.16 -9.99
C VAL A 126 -1.06 5.68 -9.94
N ARG A 127 -1.18 6.24 -8.74
CA ARG A 127 -1.04 7.68 -8.47
C ARG A 127 0.21 7.91 -7.62
N PRO A 128 1.16 8.74 -8.06
CA PRO A 128 2.32 9.09 -7.24
C PRO A 128 1.90 9.93 -6.04
N LEU A 129 2.55 9.67 -4.91
CA LEU A 129 2.40 10.41 -3.66
C LEU A 129 3.73 11.05 -3.28
N THR A 130 3.65 12.21 -2.64
CA THR A 130 4.82 12.96 -2.18
C THR A 130 5.17 12.54 -0.77
N VAL A 131 6.32 11.91 -0.59
CA VAL A 131 6.93 11.68 0.73
C VAL A 131 8.22 12.48 0.82
N LYS A 132 8.29 13.35 1.83
CA LYS A 132 9.35 14.33 2.03
C LYS A 132 10.47 13.76 2.89
N THR A 133 10.12 13.07 3.97
CA THR A 133 11.10 12.53 4.92
C THR A 133 11.25 11.02 4.75
N ASP A 134 12.46 10.49 4.94
CA ASP A 134 12.74 9.09 4.58
C ASP A 134 12.00 8.06 5.46
N PRO A 135 11.04 7.27 4.92
CA PRO A 135 10.32 6.26 5.68
C PRO A 135 11.09 4.95 5.82
N TRP A 136 12.34 4.85 5.37
CA TRP A 136 13.18 3.67 5.58
C TRP A 136 13.16 3.22 7.03
N CYS A 137 13.03 1.92 7.28
CA CYS A 137 12.90 1.31 8.61
C CYS A 137 11.78 1.86 9.51
N SER A 138 10.83 2.61 8.95
CA SER A 138 9.65 3.05 9.69
C SER A 138 8.71 1.89 10.03
N CYS A 139 7.79 2.16 10.95
CA CYS A 139 6.72 1.27 11.35
C CYS A 139 5.37 1.96 11.22
N GLY A 140 4.28 1.22 11.05
CA GLY A 140 2.97 1.85 10.90
C GLY A 140 1.80 0.89 11.05
N GLY A 141 0.61 1.48 11.06
CA GLY A 141 -0.66 0.75 11.18
C GLY A 141 -1.86 1.67 10.92
N LEU A 142 -3.03 1.05 10.81
CA LEU A 142 -4.30 1.76 10.63
C LEU A 142 -4.92 2.10 11.99
N THR A 143 -5.37 3.34 12.13
CA THR A 143 -6.22 3.77 13.24
C THR A 143 -7.69 3.37 12.99
N PRO A 144 -8.55 3.40 14.02
CA PRO A 144 -9.96 2.99 13.90
C PRO A 144 -10.78 3.79 12.87
N ASP A 145 -10.39 5.03 12.60
CA ASP A 145 -10.97 5.91 11.57
C ASP A 145 -10.41 5.65 10.17
N GLY A 146 -9.48 4.69 10.02
CA GLY A 146 -8.91 4.33 8.72
C GLY A 146 -7.72 5.20 8.27
N THR A 147 -7.16 6.02 9.15
CA THR A 147 -5.92 6.75 8.88
C THR A 147 -4.73 5.79 9.00
N LEU A 148 -3.88 5.72 7.97
CA LEU A 148 -2.58 5.06 8.05
C LEU A 148 -1.60 5.97 8.77
N VAL A 149 -1.07 5.50 9.90
CA VAL A 149 -0.06 6.19 10.69
C VAL A 149 1.27 5.47 10.52
N VAL A 150 2.31 6.22 10.15
CA VAL A 150 3.68 5.73 9.98
C VAL A 150 4.60 6.56 10.86
N ALA A 151 5.44 5.92 11.67
CA ALA A 151 6.32 6.57 12.62
C ALA A 151 7.76 6.08 12.48
N GLY A 152 8.70 7.00 12.66
CA GLY A 152 10.12 6.74 12.52
C GLY A 152 10.58 6.76 11.08
N GLY A 153 11.82 6.37 10.84
CA GLY A 153 12.44 6.55 9.53
C GLY A 153 13.97 6.54 9.62
N PHE A 154 14.60 6.90 8.51
CA PHE A 154 16.03 7.16 8.45
C PHE A 154 16.30 8.67 8.40
N ALA A 155 17.44 9.12 8.94
CA ALA A 155 17.85 10.52 8.93
C ALA A 155 16.74 11.51 9.36
N ASP A 156 16.28 12.37 8.44
CA ASP A 156 15.21 13.35 8.63
C ASP A 156 13.84 12.71 8.93
N GLY A 157 13.65 11.45 8.55
CA GLY A 157 12.49 10.64 8.89
C GLY A 157 12.52 10.04 10.28
N GLY A 158 13.67 10.00 10.95
CA GLY A 158 13.85 9.28 12.21
C GLY A 158 12.90 9.74 13.32
N LYS A 159 12.57 11.04 13.37
CA LYS A 159 11.63 11.62 14.34
C LYS A 159 10.27 11.98 13.76
N THR A 160 9.98 11.52 12.55
CA THR A 160 8.79 11.93 11.81
C THR A 160 7.61 11.01 12.08
N SER A 161 6.42 11.61 12.19
CA SER A 161 5.15 10.91 12.08
C SER A 161 4.45 11.32 10.79
N ARG A 162 4.03 10.34 10.00
CA ARG A 162 3.35 10.50 8.71
C ARG A 162 1.94 9.92 8.79
N TYR A 163 0.99 10.60 8.17
CA TYR A 163 -0.41 10.20 8.15
C TYR A 163 -0.93 10.21 6.73
N TYR A 164 -1.62 9.15 6.34
CA TYR A 164 -2.25 9.03 5.03
C TYR A 164 -3.69 8.54 5.17
N GLY A 165 -4.63 9.14 4.43
CA GLY A 165 -6.04 8.77 4.51
C GLY A 165 -6.72 9.17 5.84
N GLY A 166 -7.96 8.69 5.99
CA GLY A 166 -8.84 8.92 7.14
C GLY A 166 -9.66 10.21 7.12
N GLN A 167 -9.50 11.05 6.09
CA GLN A 167 -10.40 12.19 5.85
C GLN A 167 -11.60 11.76 4.99
N LEU A 168 -12.77 12.34 5.29
CA LEU A 168 -14.04 12.01 4.62
C LEU A 168 -14.03 12.26 3.10
N ASP A 169 -13.19 13.19 2.62
CA ASP A 169 -13.12 13.65 1.21
C ASP A 169 -11.72 13.48 0.58
N CYS A 170 -10.96 12.48 1.04
CA CYS A 170 -9.57 12.22 0.64
C CYS A 170 -9.49 11.52 -0.74
N GLN A 171 -9.89 12.18 -1.84
CA GLN A 171 -9.73 11.60 -3.20
C GLN A 171 -8.33 11.85 -3.77
N ASP A 172 -7.80 13.06 -3.62
CA ASP A 172 -6.47 13.47 -4.12
C ASP A 172 -5.53 13.89 -3.00
N CYS A 173 -5.70 13.28 -1.83
CA CYS A 173 -4.87 13.60 -0.69
C CYS A 173 -3.46 13.03 -0.82
N ASP A 174 -2.54 13.69 -0.13
CA ASP A 174 -1.13 13.31 -0.04
C ASP A 174 -0.75 13.08 1.44
N TRP A 175 0.48 12.64 1.67
CA TRP A 175 1.01 12.44 3.01
C TRP A 175 1.00 13.72 3.83
N ARG A 176 0.53 13.58 5.07
CA ARG A 176 0.66 14.61 6.11
C ARG A 176 1.84 14.22 7.00
N GLU A 177 2.97 14.86 6.78
CA GLU A 177 4.19 14.59 7.53
C GLU A 177 4.44 15.65 8.60
N TYR A 178 4.79 15.18 9.78
CA TYR A 178 5.14 16.01 10.92
C TYR A 178 6.53 15.60 11.43
N PRO A 179 7.60 16.25 10.94
CA PRO A 179 8.95 16.08 11.45
C PRO A 179 9.05 16.47 12.93
N ASP A 180 10.02 15.88 13.63
CA ASP A 180 10.34 16.18 15.04
C ASP A 180 9.17 16.00 16.04
N LYS A 181 8.20 15.14 15.72
CA LYS A 181 7.10 14.79 16.64
C LYS A 181 7.45 13.68 17.60
N LEU A 182 8.37 12.80 17.22
CA LEU A 182 8.91 11.80 18.13
C LEU A 182 10.06 12.41 18.92
N LYS A 183 10.05 12.17 20.24
CA LYS A 183 11.12 12.66 21.14
C LYS A 183 12.51 12.18 20.70
N GLU A 184 12.58 10.92 20.30
CA GLU A 184 13.80 10.22 19.90
C GLU A 184 13.64 9.62 18.50
N PRO A 185 14.73 9.49 17.72
CA PRO A 185 14.67 8.85 16.42
C PRO A 185 14.33 7.36 16.57
N ARG A 186 13.48 6.84 15.68
CA ARG A 186 12.91 5.50 15.77
C ARG A 186 13.05 4.76 14.43
N CYS A 187 13.48 3.50 14.49
CA CYS A 187 13.81 2.67 13.33
C CYS A 187 13.69 1.18 13.74
N PHE A 188 13.08 0.33 12.90
CA PHE A 188 12.89 -1.12 13.12
C PHE A 188 12.22 -1.52 14.45
N ILE A 189 11.28 -0.71 14.92
CA ILE A 189 10.53 -1.03 16.14
C ILE A 189 9.05 -1.22 15.83
N PRO A 190 8.34 -2.10 16.55
CA PRO A 190 6.89 -2.21 16.41
C PRO A 190 6.20 -0.97 16.98
N LEU A 191 5.16 -0.49 16.29
CA LEU A 191 4.26 0.53 16.82
C LEU A 191 3.18 -0.16 17.66
N SER A 192 3.14 0.13 18.97
CA SER A 192 2.07 -0.35 19.86
C SER A 192 1.29 0.87 20.36
N SER A 193 0.02 0.99 19.95
CA SER A 193 -0.91 1.90 20.61
C SER A 193 -1.40 1.24 21.89
N ARG A 194 -1.01 1.79 23.05
CA ARG A 194 -1.68 1.48 24.30
C ARG A 194 -2.88 2.42 24.43
N TYR A 195 -4.07 1.85 24.28
CA TYR A 195 -5.32 2.48 24.71
C TYR A 195 -5.44 2.41 26.23
#